data_AF-A0A969HUQ7-F1
#
_entry.id   AF-A0A969HUQ7-F1
#
_cell.length_a   1.000
_cell.length_b   1.000
_cell.length_c   1.000
_cell.angle_alpha   90.00
_cell.angle_beta   90.00
_cell.angle_gamma   90.00
#
_symmetry.space_group_name_H-M   'P 1'
#
loop_
_entity.id
_entity.type
_entity.pdbx_description
1 polymer ?
#
loop_
_entity_poly.entity_id
_entity_poly.type
_entity_poly.pdbx_seq_one_letter_code
_entity_poly.pdbx_strand_id
1 'polypeptide(L)'
;MTTGTTSREITLLEADRKKARRVARELATTLQEPNLPGLTRVVMVCGEPQARAWLSETQQIETNGGMLTGDGQRQRTAGGIYFKLVKDFLYKTDYNKLRYVFRPPSSGSTRKEGAAPPPATMKWSERNKLIRDVPLSERGVAFTVKVTLIGKLGKTIEKAGFTLAMMSSRPRLNAMPKGIPLPEKVPTTQYIIYIGGKQWRRVKEAVKNPEDVVIIEGTQFWDSDYESIAVFATNITTKFLQQAQRTGAPAESDEQ
;
A
#
# COMPACT_ATOMS: atom_id res chain seq x y z
N MET A 1 19.61 15.51 5.92
CA MET A 1 18.96 16.70 5.35
C MET A 1 17.48 16.40 5.14
N THR A 2 16.67 16.87 6.07
CA THR A 2 15.21 16.71 6.06
C THR A 2 14.64 17.76 5.13
N THR A 3 14.12 17.38 3.96
CA THR A 3 13.34 18.30 3.13
C THR A 3 12.00 18.51 3.83
N GLY A 4 11.94 19.54 4.68
CA GLY A 4 10.68 20.07 5.16
C GLY A 4 9.90 20.57 3.95
N THR A 5 8.71 20.02 3.74
CA THR A 5 7.73 20.55 2.79
C THR A 5 7.54 22.03 3.11
N THR A 6 7.92 22.89 2.17
CA THR A 6 8.04 24.34 2.40
C THR A 6 6.64 24.94 2.53
N SER A 7 6.44 26.00 3.34
CA SER A 7 5.11 26.62 3.53
C SER A 7 4.38 26.98 2.23
N ARG A 8 5.12 27.26 1.14
CA ARG A 8 4.57 27.46 -0.21
C ARG A 8 3.93 26.20 -0.81
N GLU A 9 4.49 25.02 -0.58
CA GLU A 9 3.94 23.74 -1.07
C GLU A 9 2.64 23.37 -0.35
N ILE A 10 2.54 23.68 0.96
CA ILE A 10 1.31 23.48 1.73
C ILE A 10 0.19 24.38 1.17
N THR A 11 0.49 25.66 0.91
CA THR A 11 -0.49 26.60 0.34
C THR A 11 -0.94 26.19 -1.07
N LEU A 12 -0.03 25.66 -1.90
CA LEU A 12 -0.37 25.15 -3.24
C LEU A 12 -1.29 23.92 -3.17
N LEU A 13 -1.01 22.97 -2.26
CA LEU A 13 -1.84 21.79 -2.05
C LEU A 13 -3.25 22.13 -1.53
N GLU A 14 -3.38 23.16 -0.69
CA GLU A 14 -4.68 23.65 -0.22
C GLU A 14 -5.47 24.34 -1.34
N ALA A 15 -4.80 25.13 -2.18
CA ALA A 15 -5.41 25.77 -3.34
C ALA A 15 -5.92 24.73 -4.36
N ASP A 16 -5.12 23.71 -4.64
CA ASP A 16 -5.48 22.61 -5.55
C ASP A 16 -6.68 21.80 -5.03
N ARG A 17 -6.71 21.52 -3.72
CA ARG A 17 -7.83 20.84 -3.08
C ARG A 17 -9.11 21.70 -3.12
N LYS A 18 -9.01 23.01 -2.94
CA LYS A 18 -10.14 23.95 -3.05
C LYS A 18 -10.68 23.99 -4.48
N LYS A 19 -9.81 24.04 -5.48
CA LYS A 19 -10.17 23.96 -6.90
C LYS A 19 -10.86 22.64 -7.23
N ALA A 20 -10.27 21.52 -6.81
CA ALA A 20 -10.84 20.18 -7.04
C ALA A 20 -12.23 20.03 -6.40
N ARG A 21 -12.42 20.57 -5.18
CA ARG A 21 -13.72 20.56 -4.50
C ARG A 21 -14.77 21.41 -5.22
N ARG A 22 -14.38 22.50 -5.89
CA ARG A 22 -15.31 23.30 -6.71
C ARG A 22 -15.82 22.49 -7.90
N VAL A 23 -14.90 21.91 -8.68
CA VAL A 23 -15.23 21.04 -9.82
C VAL A 23 -16.09 19.86 -9.37
N ALA A 24 -15.74 19.22 -8.25
CA ALA A 24 -16.51 18.11 -7.71
C ALA A 24 -17.96 18.47 -7.33
N ARG A 25 -18.24 19.72 -6.93
CA ARG A 25 -19.63 20.16 -6.67
C ARG A 25 -20.42 20.30 -7.97
N GLU A 26 -19.80 20.81 -9.02
CA GLU A 26 -20.44 20.89 -10.34
C GLU A 26 -20.80 19.48 -10.83
N LEU A 27 -19.84 18.55 -10.74
CA LEU A 27 -20.08 17.13 -11.07
C LEU A 27 -21.18 16.53 -10.20
N ALA A 28 -21.18 16.79 -8.89
CA ALA A 28 -22.17 16.26 -7.95
C ALA A 28 -23.59 16.73 -8.30
N THR A 29 -23.75 18.01 -8.64
CA THR A 29 -25.04 18.58 -9.07
C THR A 29 -25.52 17.91 -10.35
N THR A 30 -24.66 17.77 -11.37
CA THR A 30 -25.05 17.17 -12.65
C THR A 30 -25.36 15.67 -12.53
N LEU A 31 -24.57 14.93 -11.76
CA LEU A 31 -24.74 13.48 -11.58
C LEU A 31 -25.80 13.11 -10.54
N GLN A 32 -26.37 14.11 -9.84
CA GLN A 32 -27.20 13.91 -8.63
C GLN A 32 -26.53 12.98 -7.62
N GLU A 33 -25.21 13.13 -7.45
CA GLU A 33 -24.37 12.21 -6.69
C GLU A 33 -24.03 12.81 -5.31
N PRO A 34 -24.48 12.20 -4.20
CA PRO A 34 -24.23 12.71 -2.85
C PRO A 34 -22.77 12.57 -2.40
N ASN A 35 -21.97 11.68 -3.00
CA ASN A 35 -20.58 11.42 -2.61
C ASN A 35 -19.58 12.47 -3.13
N LEU A 36 -19.73 13.71 -2.67
CA LEU A 36 -18.80 14.80 -2.95
C LEU A 36 -17.33 14.47 -2.56
N PRO A 37 -17.03 13.76 -1.45
CA PRO A 37 -15.67 13.35 -1.14
C PRO A 37 -15.07 12.38 -2.17
N GLY A 38 -15.88 11.47 -2.72
CA GLY A 38 -15.50 10.59 -3.82
C GLY A 38 -15.11 11.40 -5.06
N LEU A 39 -16.00 12.29 -5.51
CA LEU A 39 -15.77 13.15 -6.68
C LEU A 39 -14.55 14.06 -6.51
N THR A 40 -14.35 14.62 -5.32
CA THR A 40 -13.16 15.44 -5.01
C THR A 40 -11.88 14.63 -5.18
N ARG A 41 -11.86 13.37 -4.72
CA ARG A 41 -10.69 12.48 -4.90
C ARG A 41 -10.47 12.13 -6.37
N VAL A 42 -11.52 11.91 -7.15
CA VAL A 42 -11.40 11.69 -8.60
C VAL A 42 -10.69 12.88 -9.26
N VAL A 43 -11.15 14.11 -9.00
CA VAL A 43 -10.56 15.32 -9.61
C VAL A 43 -9.11 15.53 -9.17
N MET A 44 -8.78 15.32 -7.89
CA MET A 44 -7.40 15.45 -7.39
C MET A 44 -6.46 14.41 -8.00
N VAL A 45 -6.94 13.19 -8.26
CA VAL A 45 -6.09 12.06 -8.68
C VAL A 45 -5.99 11.94 -10.20
N CYS A 46 -7.08 12.22 -10.91
CA CYS A 46 -7.21 12.02 -12.36
C CYS A 46 -7.18 13.34 -13.13
N GLY A 47 -7.30 14.48 -12.44
CA GLY A 47 -7.40 15.80 -13.05
C GLY A 47 -8.82 16.18 -13.47
N GLU A 48 -9.05 17.48 -13.61
CA GLU A 48 -10.33 18.05 -14.05
C GLU A 48 -10.73 17.64 -15.48
N PRO A 49 -9.83 17.67 -16.50
CA PRO A 49 -10.23 17.31 -17.87
C PRO A 49 -10.79 15.89 -17.96
N GLN A 50 -10.11 14.92 -17.33
CA GLN A 50 -10.55 13.53 -17.32
C GLN A 50 -11.85 13.34 -16.54
N ALA A 51 -11.99 14.03 -15.40
CA ALA A 51 -13.23 13.99 -14.63
C ALA A 51 -14.43 14.51 -15.43
N ARG A 52 -14.25 15.57 -16.23
CA ARG A 52 -15.31 16.08 -17.13
C ARG A 52 -15.55 15.17 -18.34
N ALA A 53 -14.51 14.52 -18.87
CA ALA A 53 -14.67 13.54 -19.95
C ALA A 53 -15.59 12.38 -19.53
N TRP A 54 -15.39 11.84 -18.33
CA TRP A 54 -16.27 10.79 -17.78
C TRP A 54 -17.70 11.27 -17.52
N LEU A 55 -17.90 12.56 -17.20
CA LEU A 55 -19.24 13.13 -17.10
C LEU A 55 -19.94 13.11 -18.46
N SER A 56 -19.25 13.53 -19.52
CA SER A 56 -19.80 13.51 -20.88
C SER A 56 -20.12 12.08 -21.34
N GLU A 57 -19.22 11.13 -21.08
CA GLU A 57 -19.45 9.71 -21.39
C GLU A 57 -20.63 9.14 -20.60
N THR A 58 -20.77 9.52 -19.33
CA THR A 58 -21.92 9.14 -18.50
C THR A 58 -23.24 9.60 -19.12
N GLN A 59 -23.32 10.86 -19.56
CA GLN A 59 -24.52 11.41 -20.20
C GLN A 59 -24.87 10.71 -21.52
N GLN A 60 -23.86 10.31 -22.30
CA GLN A 60 -24.07 9.51 -23.51
C GLN A 60 -24.63 8.13 -23.17
N ILE A 61 -24.10 7.45 -22.15
CA ILE A 61 -24.59 6.15 -21.70
C ILE A 61 -26.03 6.25 -21.20
N GLU A 62 -26.37 7.29 -20.43
CA GLU A 62 -27.75 7.52 -19.98
C GLU A 62 -28.72 7.74 -21.16
N THR A 63 -28.30 8.54 -22.14
CA THR A 63 -29.11 8.78 -23.36
C THR A 63 -29.30 7.50 -24.16
N ASN A 64 -28.30 6.60 -24.18
CA ASN A 64 -28.33 5.33 -24.89
C ASN A 64 -29.02 4.18 -24.13
N GLY A 65 -29.84 4.49 -23.12
CA GLY A 65 -30.63 3.49 -22.39
C GLY A 65 -30.01 3.03 -21.06
N GLY A 66 -28.96 3.70 -20.59
CA GLY A 66 -28.34 3.45 -19.29
C GLY A 66 -27.41 2.25 -19.26
N MET A 67 -27.04 1.81 -18.06
CA MET A 67 -26.16 0.66 -17.84
C MET A 67 -26.69 -0.19 -16.69
N LEU A 68 -26.81 -1.49 -16.89
CA LEU A 68 -27.24 -2.41 -15.83
C LEU A 68 -26.19 -2.51 -14.70
N THR A 69 -26.68 -2.81 -13.49
CA THR A 69 -25.83 -3.22 -12.38
C THR A 69 -25.20 -4.60 -12.65
N GLY A 70 -24.13 -4.93 -11.91
CA GLY A 70 -23.39 -6.17 -12.16
C GLY A 70 -24.18 -7.46 -11.87
N ASP A 71 -25.27 -7.35 -11.12
CA ASP A 71 -26.26 -8.39 -10.83
C ASP A 71 -27.42 -8.42 -11.86
N GLY A 72 -27.45 -7.48 -12.81
CA GLY A 72 -28.48 -7.37 -13.85
C GLY A 72 -29.86 -6.90 -13.37
N GLN A 73 -30.03 -6.63 -12.07
CA GLN A 73 -31.35 -6.41 -11.46
C GLN A 73 -31.90 -4.99 -11.62
N ARG A 74 -31.03 -3.98 -11.80
CA ARG A 74 -31.47 -2.59 -11.92
C ARG A 74 -30.56 -1.77 -12.84
N GLN A 75 -31.09 -0.67 -13.34
CA GLN A 75 -30.28 0.35 -14.03
C GLN A 75 -29.41 1.11 -13.02
N ARG A 76 -28.18 1.44 -13.42
CA ARG A 76 -27.30 2.34 -12.67
C ARG A 76 -27.81 3.77 -12.81
N THR A 77 -27.65 4.55 -11.74
CA THR A 77 -27.83 6.00 -11.76
C THR A 77 -26.66 6.66 -12.52
N ALA A 78 -26.82 7.92 -12.95
CA ALA A 78 -25.74 8.74 -13.51
C ALA A 78 -24.44 8.63 -12.69
N GLY A 79 -24.50 8.90 -11.37
CA GLY A 79 -23.36 8.74 -10.47
C GLY A 79 -22.79 7.32 -10.43
N GLY A 80 -23.65 6.30 -10.49
CA GLY A 80 -23.25 4.90 -10.54
C GLY A 80 -22.56 4.48 -11.84
N ILE A 81 -22.94 5.07 -12.97
CA ILE A 81 -22.27 4.91 -14.28
C ILE A 81 -20.92 5.61 -14.24
N TYR A 82 -20.89 6.87 -13.79
CA TYR A 82 -19.66 7.66 -13.66
C TYR A 82 -18.60 6.93 -12.83
N PHE A 83 -18.95 6.47 -11.63
CA PHE A 83 -18.00 5.74 -10.79
C PHE A 83 -17.60 4.37 -11.36
N LYS A 84 -18.44 3.73 -12.19
CA LYS A 84 -18.07 2.51 -12.90
C LYS A 84 -16.98 2.80 -13.93
N LEU A 85 -17.13 3.85 -14.74
CA LEU A 85 -16.13 4.28 -15.72
C LEU A 85 -14.78 4.60 -15.07
N VAL A 86 -14.81 5.39 -13.99
CA VAL A 86 -13.60 5.71 -13.20
C VAL A 86 -12.96 4.44 -12.64
N LYS A 87 -13.76 3.54 -12.08
CA LYS A 87 -13.28 2.28 -11.49
C LYS A 87 -12.62 1.38 -12.53
N ASP A 88 -13.24 1.22 -13.69
CA ASP A 88 -12.72 0.38 -14.77
C ASP A 88 -11.42 0.93 -15.35
N PHE A 89 -11.35 2.24 -15.56
CA PHE A 89 -10.14 2.90 -16.04
C PHE A 89 -8.99 2.75 -15.04
N LEU A 90 -9.22 3.08 -13.76
CA LEU A 90 -8.17 2.99 -12.73
C LEU A 90 -7.75 1.55 -12.44
N TYR A 91 -8.66 0.58 -12.56
CA TYR A 91 -8.30 -0.82 -12.45
C TYR A 91 -7.29 -1.27 -13.51
N LYS A 92 -7.42 -0.75 -14.75
CA LYS A 92 -6.53 -1.08 -15.87
C LYS A 92 -5.22 -0.29 -15.86
N THR A 93 -5.23 0.94 -15.33
CA THR A 93 -4.10 1.88 -15.49
C THR A 93 -3.27 2.06 -14.22
N ASP A 94 -3.89 2.19 -13.04
CA ASP A 94 -3.17 2.48 -11.79
C ASP A 94 -3.99 2.04 -10.57
N TYR A 95 -3.67 0.84 -10.09
CA TYR A 95 -4.34 0.22 -8.95
C TYR A 95 -4.14 1.00 -7.63
N ASN A 96 -3.07 1.78 -7.48
CA ASN A 96 -2.85 2.58 -6.28
C ASN A 96 -3.79 3.79 -6.25
N LYS A 97 -3.98 4.46 -7.39
CA LYS A 97 -4.98 5.51 -7.55
C LYS A 97 -6.39 4.99 -7.31
N LEU A 98 -6.72 3.79 -7.80
CA LEU A 98 -7.99 3.12 -7.52
C LEU A 98 -8.27 3.01 -6.02
N ARG A 99 -7.30 2.51 -5.23
CA ARG A 99 -7.44 2.36 -3.77
C ARG A 99 -7.60 3.69 -3.04
N TYR A 100 -7.01 4.76 -3.56
CA TYR A 100 -7.13 6.09 -2.97
C TYR A 100 -8.52 6.69 -3.22
N VAL A 101 -9.00 6.62 -4.46
CA VAL A 101 -10.31 7.17 -4.89
C VAL A 101 -11.46 6.40 -4.25
N PHE A 102 -11.44 5.07 -4.34
CA PHE A 102 -12.51 4.19 -3.85
C PHE A 102 -12.19 3.56 -2.50
N ARG A 103 -11.40 4.24 -1.66
CA ARG A 103 -11.14 3.80 -0.30
C ARG A 103 -12.49 3.41 0.32
N PRO A 104 -12.70 2.15 0.75
CA PRO A 104 -13.93 1.77 1.42
C PRO A 104 -14.13 2.77 2.55
N PRO A 105 -15.37 3.23 2.82
CA PRO A 105 -15.62 4.02 4.02
C PRO A 105 -14.91 3.25 5.13
N SER A 106 -13.91 3.87 5.78
CA SER A 106 -13.29 3.22 6.94
C SER A 106 -14.48 2.88 7.77
N SER A 107 -14.77 1.59 7.98
CA SER A 107 -15.98 1.12 8.64
C SER A 107 -16.22 2.09 9.76
N GLY A 108 -17.16 3.01 9.53
CA GLY A 108 -17.40 4.10 10.43
C GLY A 108 -17.83 3.32 11.62
N SER A 109 -16.99 3.29 12.65
CA SER A 109 -17.43 2.89 13.96
C SER A 109 -18.70 3.70 14.14
N THR A 110 -19.86 3.07 13.95
CA THR A 110 -21.09 3.51 14.56
C THR A 110 -20.70 3.52 16.01
N ARG A 111 -20.28 4.70 16.48
CA ARG A 111 -19.97 4.93 17.86
C ARG A 111 -21.32 4.71 18.49
N LYS A 112 -21.57 3.50 18.98
CA LYS A 112 -22.64 3.25 19.92
C LYS A 112 -22.38 4.27 21.02
N GLU A 113 -23.21 5.30 21.10
CA GLU A 113 -23.28 6.14 22.29
C GLU A 113 -23.58 5.18 23.43
N GLY A 114 -22.59 4.99 24.31
CA GLY A 114 -22.57 3.93 25.32
C GLY A 114 -21.34 3.02 25.29
N ALA A 115 -20.51 3.07 24.23
CA ALA A 115 -19.21 2.41 24.28
C ALA A 115 -18.31 3.16 25.27
N ALA A 116 -17.81 2.44 26.29
CA ALA A 116 -16.82 2.93 27.24
C ALA A 116 -15.70 3.69 26.50
N PRO A 117 -15.15 4.77 27.09
CA PRO A 117 -14.03 5.47 26.49
C PRO A 117 -12.96 4.44 26.10
N PRO A 118 -12.37 4.57 24.90
CA PRO A 118 -11.32 3.64 24.49
C PRO A 118 -10.27 3.59 25.60
N PRO A 119 -9.82 2.37 25.99
CA PRO A 119 -8.86 2.23 27.08
C PRO A 119 -7.68 3.14 26.79
N ALA A 120 -7.25 3.90 27.80
CA ALA A 120 -6.16 4.84 27.67
C ALA A 120 -4.94 4.11 27.11
N THR A 121 -4.53 4.45 25.89
CA THR A 121 -3.29 3.95 25.31
C THR A 121 -2.13 4.54 26.12
N MET A 122 -1.38 3.67 26.78
CA MET A 122 -0.08 3.99 27.40
C MET A 122 0.79 4.79 26.43
N LYS A 123 1.60 5.73 26.92
CA LYS A 123 2.56 6.44 26.06
C LYS A 123 3.70 5.49 25.67
N TRP A 124 4.23 5.64 24.45
CA TRP A 124 5.35 4.80 23.99
C TRP A 124 6.56 4.82 24.91
N SER A 125 6.86 5.94 25.55
CA SER A 125 7.98 6.08 26.49
C SER A 125 7.81 5.24 27.78
N GLU A 126 6.58 4.93 28.19
CA GLU A 126 6.28 4.22 29.43
C GLU A 126 6.58 2.71 29.34
N ARG A 127 6.65 2.16 28.12
CA ARG A 127 6.95 0.73 27.88
C ARG A 127 8.29 0.26 28.47
N ASN A 128 9.23 1.18 28.67
CA ASN A 128 10.56 0.85 29.18
C ASN A 128 10.52 0.21 30.57
N LYS A 129 9.54 0.58 31.40
CA LYS A 129 9.31 -0.05 32.71
C LYS A 129 8.83 -1.48 32.51
N LEU A 130 7.79 -1.68 31.71
CA LEU A 130 7.24 -3.01 31.39
C LEU A 130 8.29 -3.98 30.85
N ILE A 131 9.17 -3.52 29.95
CA ILE A 131 10.23 -4.37 29.38
C ILE A 131 11.23 -4.81 30.46
N ARG A 132 11.52 -3.94 31.44
CA ARG A 132 12.43 -4.25 32.56
C ARG A 132 11.78 -5.16 33.59
N ASP A 133 10.47 -5.06 33.77
CA ASP A 133 9.72 -5.87 34.72
C ASP A 133 9.59 -7.34 34.29
N VAL A 134 9.94 -7.69 33.04
CA VAL A 134 9.99 -9.08 32.55
C VAL A 134 11.37 -9.69 32.86
N PRO A 135 11.48 -10.61 33.83
CA PRO A 135 12.74 -11.25 34.19
C PRO A 135 13.32 -12.04 33.02
N LEU A 136 14.65 -12.09 32.91
CA LEU A 136 15.33 -12.84 31.84
C LEU A 136 14.94 -14.32 31.80
N SER A 137 14.74 -14.93 32.97
CA SER A 137 14.35 -16.34 33.14
C SER A 137 12.94 -16.65 32.65
N GLU A 138 12.07 -15.66 32.51
CA GLU A 138 10.67 -15.82 32.10
C GLU A 138 10.45 -15.45 30.63
N ARG A 139 11.52 -15.10 29.90
CA ARG A 139 11.42 -14.77 28.47
C ARG A 139 11.25 -16.04 27.64
N GLY A 140 10.25 -16.03 26.76
CA GLY A 140 10.08 -17.08 25.76
C GLY A 140 11.23 -17.13 24.75
N VAL A 141 11.44 -18.30 24.14
CA VAL A 141 12.46 -18.52 23.12
C VAL A 141 11.81 -18.63 21.75
N ALA A 142 12.33 -17.90 20.77
CA ALA A 142 11.96 -18.03 19.37
C ALA A 142 12.92 -19.00 18.67
N PHE A 143 12.42 -20.16 18.22
CA PHE A 143 13.24 -21.16 17.51
C PHE A 143 13.40 -20.86 16.02
N THR A 144 12.45 -20.16 15.42
CA THR A 144 12.46 -19.87 13.99
C THR A 144 12.00 -18.45 13.74
N VAL A 145 12.85 -17.67 13.09
CA VAL A 145 12.54 -16.31 12.65
C VAL A 145 12.82 -16.25 11.14
N LYS A 146 11.76 -15.99 10.37
CA LYS A 146 11.85 -15.72 8.94
C LYS A 146 11.52 -14.25 8.69
N VAL A 147 12.36 -13.57 7.91
CA VAL A 147 12.08 -12.23 7.40
C VAL A 147 11.72 -12.31 5.92
N THR A 148 10.82 -11.45 5.47
CA THR A 148 10.52 -11.24 4.06
C THR A 148 10.69 -9.77 3.71
N LEU A 149 11.64 -9.46 2.81
CA LEU A 149 11.89 -8.12 2.28
C LEU A 149 11.30 -8.03 0.87
N ILE A 150 10.46 -7.04 0.63
CA ILE A 150 9.86 -6.78 -0.69
C ILE A 150 10.16 -5.35 -1.11
N GLY A 151 10.74 -5.17 -2.29
CA GLY A 151 11.05 -3.84 -2.79
C GLY A 151 11.97 -3.84 -4.00
N LYS A 152 12.74 -2.76 -4.14
CA LYS A 152 13.76 -2.62 -5.19
C LYS A 152 15.15 -2.71 -4.58
N LEU A 153 16.05 -3.38 -5.29
CA LEU A 153 17.47 -3.35 -4.96
C LEU A 153 18.10 -2.12 -5.61
N GLY A 154 18.93 -1.42 -4.84
CA GLY A 154 19.81 -0.38 -5.36
C GLY A 154 21.07 -1.00 -5.99
N LYS A 155 22.21 -0.35 -5.75
CA LYS A 155 23.51 -0.90 -6.15
C LYS A 155 23.78 -2.23 -5.43
N THR A 156 24.24 -3.22 -6.18
CA THR A 156 24.70 -4.52 -5.65
C THR A 156 26.21 -4.68 -5.84
N ILE A 157 26.83 -5.47 -4.96
CA ILE A 157 28.26 -5.78 -5.00
C ILE A 157 28.40 -7.30 -5.12
N GLU A 158 28.91 -7.77 -6.26
CA GLU A 158 29.15 -9.19 -6.50
C GLU A 158 30.55 -9.58 -5.99
N LYS A 159 30.62 -10.68 -5.24
CA LYS A 159 31.84 -11.30 -4.72
C LYS A 159 31.85 -12.78 -5.06
N ALA A 160 33.00 -13.43 -4.86
CA ALA A 160 33.09 -14.88 -5.03
C ALA A 160 32.11 -15.57 -4.06
N GLY A 161 31.08 -16.22 -4.62
CA GLY A 161 30.11 -17.00 -3.86
C GLY A 161 28.83 -16.27 -3.42
N PHE A 162 28.81 -14.93 -3.37
CA PHE A 162 27.62 -14.18 -2.95
C PHE A 162 27.54 -12.76 -3.54
N THR A 163 26.36 -12.18 -3.45
CA THR A 163 26.08 -10.79 -3.78
C THR A 163 25.60 -10.06 -2.53
N LEU A 164 26.21 -8.92 -2.24
CA LEU A 164 25.79 -8.02 -1.18
C LEU A 164 24.86 -6.94 -1.74
N ALA A 165 23.76 -6.70 -1.04
CA ALA A 165 22.82 -5.63 -1.34
C ALA A 165 22.37 -4.94 -0.05
N MET A 166 21.84 -3.72 -0.16
CA MET A 166 21.30 -2.99 0.98
C MET A 166 19.89 -2.48 0.68
N MET A 167 19.02 -2.52 1.68
CA MET A 167 17.68 -1.96 1.63
C MET A 167 17.39 -1.13 2.87
N SER A 168 16.54 -0.12 2.75
CA SER A 168 16.04 0.63 3.90
C SER A 168 14.52 0.52 3.97
N SER A 169 13.98 0.45 5.18
CA SER A 169 12.54 0.40 5.41
C SER A 169 12.12 1.48 6.39
N ARG A 170 11.01 2.15 6.06
CA ARG A 170 10.32 3.09 6.93
C ARG A 170 8.84 2.71 6.98
N PRO A 171 8.44 1.82 7.90
CA PRO A 171 7.09 1.28 7.91
C PRO A 171 6.06 2.37 8.23
N ARG A 172 4.89 2.29 7.59
CA ARG A 172 3.72 3.13 7.88
C ARG A 172 2.79 2.38 8.83
N LEU A 173 2.59 2.90 10.05
CA LEU A 173 1.82 2.24 11.11
C LEU A 173 0.29 2.48 10.98
N ASN A 174 -0.29 2.24 9.81
CA ASN A 174 -1.66 2.68 9.49
C ASN A 174 -2.79 1.74 9.99
N ALA A 175 -2.46 0.52 10.44
CA ALA A 175 -3.44 -0.52 10.77
C ALA A 175 -3.04 -1.31 12.03
N MET A 176 -2.87 -0.62 13.15
CA MET A 176 -2.54 -1.27 14.43
C MET A 176 -3.80 -1.58 15.24
N PRO A 177 -3.84 -2.71 15.96
CA PRO A 177 -4.88 -2.96 16.96
C PRO A 177 -5.01 -1.81 17.95
N LYS A 178 -6.25 -1.49 18.33
CA LYS A 178 -6.54 -0.47 19.35
C LYS A 178 -5.87 -0.87 20.68
N GLY A 179 -5.26 0.07 21.38
CA GLY A 179 -4.63 -0.15 22.69
C GLY A 179 -3.11 -0.34 22.67
N ILE A 180 -2.48 -0.53 21.50
CA ILE A 180 -1.03 -0.67 21.40
C ILE A 180 -0.37 0.73 21.40
N PRO A 181 0.63 0.98 22.26
CA PRO A 181 1.36 2.25 22.24
C PRO A 181 2.13 2.40 20.92
N LEU A 182 2.12 3.59 20.33
CA LEU A 182 2.80 3.87 19.06
C LEU A 182 3.99 4.81 19.26
N PRO A 183 5.14 4.55 18.61
CA PRO A 183 6.26 5.47 18.63
C PRO A 183 5.88 6.81 17.98
N GLU A 184 6.34 7.92 18.57
CA GLU A 184 6.18 9.26 17.98
C GLU A 184 6.89 9.39 16.62
N LYS A 185 8.03 8.69 16.49
CA LYS A 185 8.83 8.62 15.27
C LYS A 185 9.24 7.19 15.02
N VAL A 186 8.92 6.68 13.83
CA VAL A 186 9.38 5.37 13.37
C VAL A 186 10.77 5.54 12.77
N PRO A 187 11.81 4.88 13.32
CA PRO A 187 13.15 4.96 12.76
C PRO A 187 13.21 4.29 11.38
N THR A 188 14.15 4.73 10.56
CA THR A 188 14.50 4.01 9.34
C THR A 188 15.35 2.81 9.71
N THR A 189 14.95 1.62 9.31
CA THR A 189 15.72 0.40 9.53
C THR A 189 16.55 0.08 8.28
N GLN A 190 17.83 -0.19 8.47
CA GLN A 190 18.74 -0.63 7.41
C GLN A 190 18.86 -2.14 7.40
N TYR A 191 18.91 -2.72 6.21
CA TYR A 191 19.09 -4.13 5.97
C TYR A 191 20.32 -4.36 5.10
N ILE A 192 21.23 -5.22 5.55
CA ILE A 192 22.37 -5.73 4.77
C ILE A 192 22.01 -7.14 4.34
N ILE A 193 22.02 -7.40 3.04
CA ILE A 193 21.47 -8.62 2.47
C ILE A 193 22.56 -9.38 1.76
N TYR A 194 22.71 -10.65 2.15
CA TYR A 194 23.66 -11.59 1.56
C TYR A 194 22.88 -12.60 0.73
N ILE A 195 23.11 -12.58 -0.58
CA ILE A 195 22.41 -13.43 -1.55
C ILE A 195 23.42 -14.42 -2.12
N GLY A 196 23.16 -15.73 -2.01
CA GLY A 196 24.07 -16.74 -2.55
C GLY A 196 24.21 -16.61 -4.07
N GLY A 197 25.40 -16.85 -4.62
CA GLY A 197 25.66 -16.63 -6.05
C GLY A 197 24.77 -17.47 -6.99
N LYS A 198 24.35 -18.67 -6.58
CA LYS A 198 23.37 -19.48 -7.32
C LYS A 198 21.98 -18.83 -7.35
N GLN A 199 21.54 -18.28 -6.21
CA GLN A 199 20.27 -17.57 -6.09
C GLN A 199 20.30 -16.27 -6.91
N TRP A 200 21.38 -15.48 -6.80
CA TRP A 200 21.52 -14.21 -7.51
C TRP A 200 21.44 -14.39 -9.03
N ARG A 201 22.12 -15.39 -9.60
CA ARG A 201 22.10 -15.68 -11.04
C ARG A 201 20.70 -15.88 -11.61
N ARG A 202 19.74 -16.38 -10.81
CA ARG A 202 18.36 -16.62 -11.25
C ARG A 202 17.55 -15.33 -11.41
N VAL A 203 17.89 -14.28 -10.66
CA VAL A 203 17.11 -13.04 -10.58
C VAL A 203 17.83 -11.82 -11.12
N LYS A 204 19.15 -11.91 -11.38
CA LYS A 204 20.02 -10.78 -11.78
C LYS A 204 19.46 -9.97 -12.95
N GLU A 205 18.92 -10.64 -13.97
CA GLU A 205 18.33 -9.96 -15.13
C GLU A 205 16.94 -9.38 -14.81
N ALA A 206 16.09 -10.13 -14.11
CA ALA A 206 14.74 -9.67 -13.74
C ALA A 206 14.77 -8.42 -12.84
N VAL A 207 15.72 -8.35 -11.90
CA VAL A 207 15.88 -7.21 -10.97
C VAL A 207 16.21 -5.90 -11.69
N LYS A 208 16.75 -5.94 -12.91
CA LYS A 208 17.01 -4.72 -13.70
C LYS A 208 15.73 -4.04 -14.19
N ASN A 209 14.60 -4.77 -14.22
CA ASN A 209 13.33 -4.20 -14.66
C ASN A 209 12.80 -3.20 -13.62
N PRO A 210 12.61 -1.92 -13.98
CA PRO A 210 12.12 -0.92 -13.05
C PRO A 210 10.68 -1.17 -12.58
N GLU A 211 9.88 -1.97 -13.29
CA GLU A 211 8.50 -2.27 -12.90
C GLU A 211 8.38 -3.54 -12.03
N ASP A 212 9.45 -4.32 -11.92
CA ASP A 212 9.47 -5.52 -11.09
C ASP A 212 9.93 -5.18 -9.66
N VAL A 213 9.57 -6.05 -8.72
CA VAL A 213 10.00 -5.97 -7.32
C VAL A 213 10.59 -7.30 -6.89
N VAL A 214 11.71 -7.22 -6.18
CA VAL A 214 12.34 -8.40 -5.57
C VAL A 214 11.57 -8.80 -4.31
N ILE A 215 11.52 -10.10 -4.06
CA ILE A 215 11.03 -10.72 -2.85
C ILE A 215 12.17 -11.57 -2.31
N ILE A 216 12.65 -11.26 -1.11
CA ILE A 216 13.77 -11.92 -0.45
C ILE A 216 13.25 -12.51 0.85
N GLU A 217 13.40 -13.81 1.04
CA GLU A 217 13.17 -14.46 2.32
C GLU A 217 14.51 -14.90 2.91
N GLY A 218 14.63 -14.82 4.23
CA GLY A 218 15.87 -15.16 4.88
C GLY A 218 15.78 -15.28 6.39
N THR A 219 16.92 -15.61 6.96
CA THR A 219 17.17 -15.53 8.40
C THR A 219 17.83 -14.19 8.69
N GLN A 220 17.43 -13.54 9.78
CA GLN A 220 17.96 -12.24 10.17
C GLN A 220 18.69 -12.29 11.51
N PHE A 221 19.68 -11.42 11.67
CA PHE A 221 20.32 -11.14 12.95
C PHE A 221 20.73 -9.66 13.01
N TRP A 222 20.95 -9.15 14.22
CA TRP A 222 21.46 -7.80 14.42
C TRP A 222 22.97 -7.77 14.17
N ASP A 223 23.40 -6.89 13.29
CA ASP A 223 24.80 -6.60 13.00
C ASP A 223 25.19 -5.34 13.76
N SER A 224 25.99 -5.52 14.83
CA SER A 224 26.43 -4.42 15.69
C SER A 224 27.45 -3.51 15.04
N ASP A 225 28.24 -4.01 14.09
CA ASP A 225 29.33 -3.23 13.47
C ASP A 225 28.76 -2.17 12.53
N TYR A 226 27.57 -2.43 11.97
CA TYR A 226 26.87 -1.54 11.05
C TYR A 226 25.55 -0.99 11.61
N GLU A 227 25.21 -1.31 12.86
CA GLU A 227 23.94 -0.96 13.51
C GLU A 227 22.72 -1.25 12.61
N SER A 228 22.69 -2.45 12.03
CA SER A 228 21.72 -2.82 11.00
C SER A 228 21.23 -4.26 11.15
N ILE A 229 20.19 -4.62 10.39
CA ILE A 229 19.72 -6.01 10.34
C ILE A 229 20.42 -6.71 9.17
N ALA A 230 21.27 -7.68 9.48
CA ALA A 230 21.83 -8.56 8.47
C ALA A 230 20.80 -9.64 8.12
N VAL A 231 20.67 -9.94 6.83
CA VAL A 231 19.75 -10.94 6.28
C VAL A 231 20.50 -11.88 5.36
N PHE A 232 20.53 -13.15 5.72
CA PHE A 232 21.04 -14.21 4.84
C PHE A 232 19.88 -14.79 4.06
N ALA A 233 19.88 -14.58 2.74
CA ALA A 233 18.78 -14.98 1.88
C ALA A 233 18.71 -16.52 1.77
N THR A 234 17.61 -17.09 2.22
CA THR A 234 17.27 -18.51 2.00
C THR A 234 16.52 -18.68 0.69
N ASN A 235 15.80 -17.65 0.24
CA ASN A 235 15.12 -17.61 -1.04
C ASN A 235 15.11 -16.21 -1.64
N ILE A 236 15.14 -16.11 -2.97
CA ILE A 236 14.98 -14.87 -3.71
C ILE A 236 14.21 -15.12 -5.00
N THR A 237 13.24 -14.25 -5.27
CA THR A 237 12.49 -14.22 -6.52
C THR A 237 12.09 -12.80 -6.85
N THR A 238 11.41 -12.59 -7.97
CA THR A 238 10.73 -11.34 -8.28
C THR A 238 9.24 -11.58 -8.44
N LYS A 239 8.44 -10.51 -8.37
CA LYS A 239 6.99 -10.61 -8.53
C LYS A 239 6.62 -11.19 -9.90
N PHE A 240 7.30 -10.76 -10.97
CA PHE A 240 7.02 -11.30 -12.30
C PHE A 240 7.47 -12.76 -12.46
N LEU A 241 8.62 -13.15 -11.91
CA LEU A 241 9.04 -14.56 -11.91
C LEU A 241 8.06 -15.46 -11.13
N GLN A 242 7.58 -15.00 -9.98
CA GLN A 242 6.59 -15.73 -9.20
C GLN A 242 5.23 -15.82 -9.94
N GLN A 243 4.84 -14.77 -10.66
CA GLN A 243 3.62 -14.79 -11.47
C GLN A 243 3.75 -15.78 -12.65
N ALA A 244 4.85 -15.73 -13.39
CA ALA A 244 5.12 -16.63 -14.51
C ALA A 244 5.05 -18.11 -14.10
N GLN A 245 5.64 -18.47 -12.94
CA GLN A 245 5.56 -19.81 -12.38
C GLN A 245 4.13 -20.26 -12.04
N ARG A 246 3.29 -19.35 -11.54
CA ARG A 246 1.88 -19.66 -11.23
C ARG A 246 1.04 -19.89 -12.47
N THR A 247 1.29 -19.14 -13.54
CA THR A 247 0.60 -19.34 -14.84
C THR A 247 1.12 -20.52 -15.65
N GLY A 248 2.34 -21.00 -15.37
CA GLY A 248 2.97 -22.14 -16.03
C GLY A 248 2.76 -23.48 -15.33
N ALA A 249 2.11 -23.52 -14.16
CA ALA A 249 1.77 -24.76 -13.48
C ALA A 249 0.46 -25.32 -14.09
N PRO A 250 0.43 -26.54 -14.63
CA PRO A 250 -0.83 -27.17 -15.02
C PRO A 250 -1.70 -27.38 -13.78
N ALA A 251 -3.00 -27.16 -13.92
CA ALA A 251 -3.99 -27.56 -12.94
C ALA A 251 -4.03 -29.10 -12.91
N GLU A 252 -3.24 -29.73 -12.03
CA GLU A 252 -3.35 -31.16 -11.78
C GLU A 252 -4.51 -31.45 -10.81
N SER A 253 -5.52 -32.08 -11.42
CA SER A 253 -6.45 -33.11 -10.92
C SER A 253 -7.48 -32.74 -9.84
N ASP A 254 -8.66 -32.32 -10.31
CA ASP A 254 -9.90 -33.03 -9.93
C ASP A 254 -9.83 -34.49 -10.45
N GLU A 255 -10.52 -35.38 -9.76
CA GLU A 255 -10.57 -36.85 -9.90
C GLU A 255 -9.48 -37.64 -9.14
N GLN A 256 -9.79 -37.94 -7.87
CA GLN A 256 -10.12 -39.31 -7.43
C GLN A 256 -10.97 -39.28 -6.16
#